data_AF-A0A1W6CXT5-F1
#
_entry.id   AF-A0A1W6CXT5-F1
#
_cell.length_a   1.000
_cell.length_b   1.000
_cell.length_c   1.000
_cell.angle_alpha   90.00
_cell.angle_beta   90.00
_cell.angle_gamma   90.00
#
_symmetry.space_group_name_H-M   'P 1'
#
loop_
_entity.id
_entity.type
_entity.pdbx_description
1 polymer ?
#
loop_
_entity_poly.entity_id
_entity_poly.type
_entity_poly.pdbx_seq_one_letter_code
_entity_poly.pdbx_strand_id
1 'polypeptide(L)' 'MSVQSHVAELRKKHQHLSDEVERAQRLPGTDDIAIAAMKKEKLRLKEEIERLSH' A
#
# COMPACT_ATOMS: atom_id res chain seq x y z
N MET A 1 -20.81 7.18 7.18
CA MET A 1 -19.44 6.61 7.23
C MET A 1 -18.47 7.76 7.48
N SER A 2 -17.68 7.71 8.54
CA SER A 2 -16.78 8.80 8.92
C SER A 2 -15.47 8.73 8.14
N VAL A 3 -14.84 9.88 7.94
CA VAL A 3 -13.48 9.99 7.36
C VAL A 3 -12.48 9.10 8.12
N GLN A 4 -12.66 8.93 9.43
CA GLN A 4 -11.86 8.02 10.26
C GLN A 4 -11.98 6.54 9.84
N SER A 5 -13.18 6.07 9.47
CA SER A 5 -13.37 4.69 8.99
C SER A 5 -12.62 4.47 7.67
N HIS A 6 -12.64 5.46 6.79
CA HIS A 6 -11.95 5.39 5.50
C HIS A 6 -10.43 5.39 5.67
N VAL A 7 -9.89 6.26 6.55
CA VAL A 7 -8.46 6.27 6.91
C VAL A 7 -8.02 4.93 7.53
N ALA A 8 -8.85 4.33 8.38
CA ALA A 8 -8.55 3.02 8.98
C ALA A 8 -8.47 1.91 7.92
N GLU A 9 -9.36 1.90 6.93
CA GLU A 9 -9.31 0.96 5.81
C GLU A 9 -8.09 1.19 4.92
N LEU A 10 -7.78 2.44 4.59
CA LEU A 10 -6.59 2.78 3.80
C LEU A 10 -5.30 2.34 4.50
N ARG A 11 -5.21 2.53 5.81
CA ARG A 11 -4.07 2.03 6.62
C ARG A 11 -3.96 0.51 6.57
N LYS A 12 -5.08 -0.22 6.69
CA LYS A 12 -5.09 -1.68 6.53
C LYS A 12 -4.61 -2.12 5.13
N LYS A 13 -5.11 -1.46 4.07
CA LYS A 13 -4.67 -1.74 2.69
C LYS A 13 -3.17 -1.47 2.51
N HIS A 14 -2.68 -0.33 3.02
CA HIS A 14 -1.26 0.02 2.97
C HIS A 14 -0.38 -1.02 3.69
N GLN A 15 -0.81 -1.48 4.87
CA GLN A 15 -0.11 -2.53 5.62
C GLN A 15 -0.04 -3.83 4.80
N HIS A 16 -1.18 -4.28 4.29
CA HIS A 16 -1.27 -5.50 3.48
C HIS A 16 -0.38 -5.44 2.24
N LEU A 17 -0.45 -4.33 1.50
CA LEU A 17 0.35 -4.12 0.30
C LEU A 17 1.85 -4.07 0.63
N SER A 18 2.23 -3.56 1.80
CA SER A 18 3.62 -3.60 2.26
C SER A 18 4.11 -5.04 2.47
N ASP A 19 3.28 -5.89 3.08
CA ASP A 19 3.61 -7.30 3.31
C ASP A 19 3.71 -8.07 1.99
N GLU A 20 2.84 -7.77 1.03
CA GLU A 20 2.88 -8.36 -0.31
C GLU A 20 4.14 -7.96 -1.07
N VAL A 21 4.51 -6.67 -1.05
CA VAL A 21 5.76 -6.18 -1.66
C VAL A 21 6.97 -6.91 -1.08
N GLU A 22 7.03 -7.07 0.24
CA GLU A 22 8.15 -7.79 0.86
C GLU A 22 8.19 -9.27 0.46
N ARG A 23 7.04 -9.95 0.41
CA ARG A 23 6.97 -11.36 -0.03
C ARG A 23 7.40 -11.49 -1.48
N ALA A 24 6.91 -10.62 -2.35
CA ALA A 24 7.26 -10.55 -3.75
C ALA A 24 8.77 -10.32 -3.96
N GLN A 25 9.36 -9.40 -3.19
CA GLN A 25 10.81 -9.15 -3.25
C GLN A 25 11.67 -10.33 -2.77
N ARG A 26 11.14 -11.18 -1.88
CA ARG A 26 11.87 -12.36 -1.37
C ARG A 26 11.81 -13.56 -2.32
N LEU A 27 10.89 -13.57 -3.28
CA LEU A 27 10.69 -14.67 -4.21
C LEU A 27 11.63 -14.51 -5.44
N PRO A 28 12.56 -15.44 -5.68
CA PRO A 28 13.38 -15.43 -6.89
C PRO A 28 12.50 -15.67 -8.13
N GLY A 29 12.60 -14.78 -9.12
CA GLY A 29 11.78 -14.83 -10.34
C GLY A 29 10.50 -13.98 -10.30
N THR A 30 10.33 -13.15 -9.27
CA THR A 30 9.25 -12.17 -9.25
C THR A 30 9.53 -11.03 -10.23
N ASP A 31 8.51 -10.65 -10.98
CA ASP A 31 8.59 -9.57 -11.96
C ASP A 31 8.82 -8.22 -11.28
N ASP A 32 9.97 -7.59 -11.55
CA ASP A 32 10.33 -6.28 -11.04
C ASP A 32 9.28 -5.21 -11.41
N ILE A 33 8.57 -5.39 -12.54
CA ILE A 33 7.48 -4.51 -12.95
C ILE A 33 6.31 -4.60 -11.97
N ALA A 34 5.96 -5.82 -11.52
CA ALA A 34 4.91 -6.01 -10.53
C ALA A 34 5.30 -5.38 -9.18
N ILE A 35 6.56 -5.54 -8.75
CA ILE A 35 7.08 -4.93 -7.52
C ILE A 35 7.04 -3.40 -7.61
N ALA A 36 7.40 -2.82 -8.76
CA ALA A 36 7.34 -1.38 -8.98
C ALA A 36 5.89 -0.86 -8.94
N ALA A 37 4.94 -1.59 -9.53
CA ALA A 37 3.52 -1.25 -9.48
C ALA A 37 2.98 -1.25 -8.04
N MET A 38 3.26 -2.30 -7.27
CA MET A 38 2.84 -2.40 -5.86
C MET A 38 3.45 -1.28 -5.00
N LYS A 39 4.73 -0.94 -5.19
CA LYS A 39 5.36 0.19 -4.48
C LYS A 39 4.70 1.53 -4.82
N LYS A 40 4.32 1.73 -6.09
CA LYS A 40 3.62 2.94 -6.53
C LYS A 40 2.25 3.05 -5.91
N GLU A 41 1.51 1.95 -5.83
CA GLU A 41 0.22 1.89 -5.16
C GLU A 41 0.35 2.12 -3.65
N LYS A 42 1.39 1.59 -3.02
CA LYS A 42 1.72 1.86 -1.61
C LYS A 42 1.97 3.35 -1.36
N LEU A 43 2.69 4.03 -2.26
CA LEU A 43 2.93 5.47 -2.17
C LEU A 43 1.61 6.25 -2.27
N ARG A 44 0.73 5.89 -3.21
CA ARG A 44 -0.58 6.53 -3.37
C ARG A 44 -1.45 6.39 -2.13
N LEU A 45 -1.53 5.20 -1.55
CA LEU A 45 -2.28 4.97 -0.31
C LEU A 45 -1.73 5.83 0.83
N LYS A 46 -0.40 5.98 0.93
CA LYS A 46 0.23 6.84 1.91
C LYS A 46 -0.18 8.31 1.73
N GLU A 47 -0.11 8.83 0.50
CA GLU A 47 -0.53 10.20 0.18
C GLU A 47 -2.02 10.44 0.46
N GLU A 48 -2.86 9.45 0.17
CA GLU A 48 -4.30 9.52 0.42
C GLU A 48 -4.61 9.52 1.93
N ILE A 49 -3.92 8.69 2.71
CA ILE A 49 -4.00 8.70 4.18
C ILE A 49 -3.57 10.06 4.74
N GLU A 50 -2.45 10.62 4.28
CA GLU A 50 -1.95 11.93 4.71
C GLU A 50 -2.95 13.03 4.38
N ARG A 51 -3.52 13.02 3.16
CA ARG A 51 -4.53 13.98 2.72
C ARG A 51 -5.80 13.92 3.58
N LEU A 52 -6.23 12.72 3.99
CA LEU A 52 -7.45 12.52 4.77
C LEU A 52 -7.24 12.66 6.30
N SER A 53 -5.99 12.67 6.74
CA SER A 53 -5.61 12.87 8.15
C SER A 53 -5.30 14.33 8.49
N HIS A 54 -5.25 15.20 7.48
CA HIS A 54 -5.05 16.65 7.58
C HIS A 54 -6.38 17.41 7.61
#